data_AF-A0A962NBJ6-F1
#
_entry.id   AF-A0A962NBJ6-F1
#
_cell.length_a   1.000
_cell.length_b   1.000
_cell.length_c   1.000
_cell.angle_alpha   90.00
_cell.angle_beta   90.00
_cell.angle_gamma   90.00
#
_symmetry.space_group_name_H-M   'P 1'
#
loop_
_entity.id
_entity.type
_entity.pdbx_description
1 polymer ?
#
loop_
_entity_poly.entity_id
_entity_poly.type
_entity_poly.pdbx_seq_one_letter_code
_entity_poly.pdbx_strand_id
1 'polypeptide(L)'
;TGCPNGCGRSVMAEIGLIGKSPGRYNLYLGGGFDGQRLNTLYRENLDEAGILAALEPLLAAYADKREQGEHFGDFVIRQEYIHIH
;
A
#
# COMPACT_ATOMS: atom_id res chain seq x y z
N THR A 1 -8.42 7.37 0.85
CA THR A 1 -9.34 8.40 1.38
C THR A 1 -8.89 9.77 0.90
N GLY A 2 -9.83 10.63 0.46
CA GLY A 2 -9.53 11.92 -0.19
C GLY A 2 -9.11 13.08 0.74
N CYS A 3 -8.80 12.81 2.00
CA CYS A 3 -8.35 13.83 2.96
C CYS A 3 -7.27 13.26 3.89
N PRO A 4 -6.25 14.07 4.27
CA PRO A 4 -5.14 13.65 5.15
C PRO A 4 -5.56 13.34 6.59
N ASN A 5 -6.79 13.67 6.99
CA ASN A 5 -7.31 13.48 8.36
C ASN A 5 -7.77 12.04 8.68
N GLY A 6 -7.44 11.04 7.85
CA GLY A 6 -7.44 9.64 8.28
C GLY A 6 -8.80 9.00 8.63
N CYS A 7 -9.94 9.63 8.33
CA CYS A 7 -11.27 9.14 8.74
C CYS A 7 -11.61 7.74 8.17
N GLY A 8 -11.01 7.34 7.06
CA GLY A 8 -11.19 6.02 6.46
C GLY A 8 -9.99 5.09 6.63
N ARG A 9 -9.47 4.89 7.86
CA ARG A 9 -8.44 3.87 8.23
C ARG A 9 -7.31 3.61 7.21
N SER A 10 -7.00 4.57 6.35
CA SER A 10 -6.16 4.34 5.15
C SER A 10 -4.70 4.18 5.50
N VAL A 11 -4.32 4.57 6.71
CA VAL A 11 -2.98 4.41 7.30
C VAL A 11 -2.75 2.99 7.83
N MET A 12 -3.81 2.21 8.02
CA MET A 12 -3.77 0.82 8.50
C MET A 12 -4.11 -0.19 7.39
N ALA A 13 -4.47 0.29 6.21
CA ALA A 13 -4.76 -0.58 5.08
C ALA A 13 -3.46 -1.14 4.50
N GLU A 14 -3.51 -2.39 4.03
CA GLU A 14 -2.41 -3.04 3.32
C GLU A 14 -1.99 -2.24 2.08
N ILE A 15 -2.95 -1.56 1.44
CA ILE A 15 -2.76 -0.57 0.36
C ILE A 15 -3.47 0.72 0.76
N GLY A 16 -2.70 1.78 1.01
CA GLY A 16 -3.18 3.11 1.38
C GLY A 16 -3.04 4.11 0.23
N LEU A 17 -4.11 4.85 -0.06
CA LEU A 17 -4.08 5.98 -0.99
C LEU A 17 -4.44 7.27 -0.26
N ILE A 18 -3.48 8.19 -0.19
CA ILE A 18 -3.63 9.50 0.44
C ILE A 18 -3.59 10.58 -0.64
N GLY A 19 -4.70 11.30 -0.83
CA GLY A 19 -4.79 12.37 -1.82
C GLY A 19 -3.87 13.54 -1.48
N LYS A 20 -3.11 14.03 -2.47
CA LYS A 20 -2.23 15.20 -2.37
C LYS A 20 -2.77 16.41 -3.13
N SER A 21 -3.36 16.18 -4.29
CA SER A 21 -4.01 17.20 -5.13
C SER A 21 -5.06 16.51 -6.02
N PRO A 22 -5.93 17.26 -6.73
CA PRO A 22 -6.94 16.63 -7.59
C PRO A 22 -6.31 15.65 -8.59
N GLY A 23 -6.71 14.38 -8.53
CA GLY A 23 -6.17 13.31 -9.37
C GLY A 23 -4.76 12.84 -9.02
N ARG A 24 -4.20 13.22 -7.86
CA ARG A 24 -2.87 12.79 -7.40
C ARG A 24 -2.89 12.21 -5.99
N TYR A 25 -2.19 11.10 -5.82
CA TYR A 25 -2.17 10.32 -4.59
C TYR A 25 -0.77 9.85 -4.24
N ASN A 26 -0.49 9.79 -2.94
CA ASN A 26 0.62 9.01 -2.41
C ASN A 26 0.12 7.59 -2.14
N LEU A 27 0.90 6.61 -2.60
CA LEU A 27 0.67 5.18 -2.41
C LEU A 27 1.51 4.70 -1.23
N TYR A 28 0.82 4.17 -0.22
CA TYR A 28 1.39 3.56 0.97
C TYR A 28 1.11 2.06 0.95
N LEU A 29 2.06 1.25 1.40
CA LEU A 29 1.95 -0.22 1.45
C LEU A 29 2.37 -0.74 2.82
N GLY A 30 1.97 -1.98 3.14
CA GLY A 30 2.51 -2.68 4.31
C GLY A 30 1.75 -2.50 5.60
N GLY A 31 0.54 -1.93 5.57
CA GLY A 31 -0.34 -1.91 6.75
C GLY A 31 -0.63 -3.34 7.23
N GLY A 32 -0.71 -3.53 8.55
CA GLY A 32 -1.02 -4.84 9.14
C GLY A 32 -2.50 -5.17 8.95
N PHE A 33 -2.81 -6.42 8.60
CA PHE A 33 -4.19 -6.87 8.38
C PHE A 33 -5.11 -6.67 9.60
N ASP A 34 -4.56 -6.79 10.80
CA ASP A 34 -5.23 -6.58 12.09
C ASP A 34 -5.21 -5.11 12.56
N GLY A 35 -4.62 -4.21 11.77
CA GLY A 35 -4.46 -2.79 12.08
C GLY A 35 -3.35 -2.48 13.11
N GLN A 36 -2.50 -3.45 13.47
CA GLN A 36 -1.40 -3.22 14.42
C GLN A 36 -0.18 -2.52 13.81
N ARG A 37 -0.10 -2.46 12.47
CA ARG A 37 1.03 -1.86 11.74
C ARG A 37 0.58 -0.77 10.79
N LEU A 38 1.27 0.37 10.86
CA LEU A 38 1.08 1.49 9.93
C LEU A 38 1.75 1.17 8.59
N ASN A 39 1.13 1.64 7.50
CA ASN A 39 1.74 1.53 6.19
C ASN A 39 2.88 2.53 5.97
N THR A 40 3.82 2.16 5.12
CA THR A 40 4.98 2.96 4.72
C THR A 40 4.73 3.57 3.35
N LEU A 41 5.26 4.77 3.14
CA LEU A 41 5.23 5.42 1.84
C LEU A 41 6.01 4.59 0.81
N TYR A 42 5.34 4.15 -0.25
CA TYR A 42 5.96 3.41 -1.35
C TYR A 42 6.27 4.32 -2.54
N ARG A 43 5.29 5.15 -2.95
CA ARG A 43 5.46 6.13 -4.04
C ARG A 43 4.62 7.37 -3.81
N GLU A 44 5.12 8.51 -4.28
CA GLU A 44 4.46 9.81 -4.13
C GLU A 44 3.90 10.33 -5.44
N ASN A 45 2.84 11.15 -5.34
CA ASN A 45 2.30 11.98 -6.42
C ASN A 45 1.93 11.20 -7.71
N LEU A 46 1.36 10.01 -7.54
CA LEU A 46 0.86 9.18 -8.64
C LEU A 46 -0.53 9.62 -9.08
N ASP A 47 -0.81 9.52 -10.38
CA ASP A 47 -2.17 9.51 -10.91
C ASP A 47 -2.77 8.10 -10.89
N GLU A 48 -4.03 7.96 -11.30
CA GLU A 48 -4.74 6.68 -11.29
C GLU A 48 -4.02 5.60 -12.11
N ALA A 49 -3.56 5.96 -13.32
CA ALA A 49 -2.79 5.05 -14.17
C ALA A 49 -1.46 4.63 -13.50
N GLY A 50 -0.75 5.57 -12.87
CA GLY A 50 0.48 5.30 -12.15
C GLY A 50 0.27 4.41 -10.93
N ILE A 51 -0.87 4.52 -10.23
CA ILE A 51 -1.25 3.63 -9.13
C ILE A 51 -1.44 2.19 -9.66
N LEU A 52 -2.22 2.04 -10.74
CA LEU A 52 -2.47 0.72 -11.33
C LEU A 52 -1.18 0.06 -11.81
N ALA A 53 -0.35 0.80 -12.54
CA ALA A 53 0.95 0.31 -13.03
C ALA A 53 1.91 -0.05 -11.90
N ALA A 54 1.80 0.62 -10.74
CA ALA A 54 2.59 0.28 -9.55
C ALA A 54 2.06 -0.98 -8.84
N LEU A 55 0.73 -1.18 -8.81
CA LEU A 55 0.10 -2.30 -8.11
C LEU A 55 0.11 -3.60 -8.92
N GLU A 56 -0.03 -3.55 -10.25
CA GLU A 56 -0.04 -4.74 -11.12
C GLU A 56 1.10 -5.73 -10.85
N PRO A 57 2.39 -5.33 -10.88
CA PRO A 57 3.48 -6.26 -10.64
C PRO A 57 3.51 -6.77 -9.20
N LEU A 58 3.08 -5.95 -8.23
CA LEU A 58 3.03 -6.34 -6.81
C LEU A 58 1.95 -7.41 -6.55
N LEU A 59 0.77 -7.21 -7.12
CA LEU A 59 -0.35 -8.15 -6.99
C LEU A 59 -0.07 -9.45 -7.76
N ALA A 60 0.56 -9.37 -8.93
CA ALA A 60 1.01 -10.55 -9.67
C ALA A 60 2.05 -11.35 -8.87
N ALA A 61 3.04 -10.68 -8.30
CA ALA A 61 4.04 -11.33 -7.45
C ALA A 61 3.42 -11.92 -6.18
N TYR A 62 2.44 -11.25 -5.57
CA TYR A 62 1.72 -11.77 -4.40
C TYR A 62 0.91 -13.03 -4.75
N ALA A 63 0.24 -13.05 -5.89
CA ALA A 63 -0.52 -14.23 -6.32
C ALA A 63 0.37 -15.46 -6.51
N ASP A 64 1.61 -15.27 -7.00
CA ASP A 64 2.55 -16.34 -7.33
C ASP A 64 3.41 -16.78 -6.12
N LYS A 65 3.85 -15.83 -5.30
CA LYS A 65 4.92 -16.04 -4.30
C LYS A 65 4.47 -15.92 -2.84
N ARG A 66 3.18 -15.67 -2.59
CA ARG A 66 2.68 -15.61 -1.22
C ARG A 66 2.82 -16.94 -0.50
N GLU A 67 3.11 -16.88 0.79
CA GLU A 67 3.08 -18.03 1.66
C GLU A 67 1.64 -18.34 2.11
N GLN A 68 1.40 -19.55 2.62
CA GLN A 68 0.07 -19.96 3.03
C GLN A 68 -0.38 -19.13 4.25
N GLY A 69 -1.51 -18.41 4.08
CA GLY A 69 -2.03 -17.51 5.12
C GLY A 69 -1.33 -16.16 5.19
N GLU A 70 -0.39 -15.85 4.27
CA GLU A 70 0.30 -14.56 4.24
C GLU A 70 -0.62 -13.44 3.72
N HIS A 71 -0.67 -12.34 4.45
CA HIS A 71 -1.35 -11.10 4.04
C HIS A 71 -0.46 -10.26 3.11
N PHE A 72 -1.07 -9.47 2.22
CA PHE A 72 -0.35 -8.65 1.25
C PHE A 72 0.60 -7.66 1.94
N GLY A 73 0.19 -7.09 3.08
CA GLY A 73 1.01 -6.18 3.87
C GLY A 73 2.30 -6.82 4.39
N ASP A 74 2.27 -8.11 4.76
CA ASP A 74 3.47 -8.86 5.19
C ASP A 74 4.33 -9.26 4.01
N PHE A 75 3.69 -9.67 2.91
CA PHE A 75 4.36 -10.02 1.66
C PHE A 75 5.23 -8.89 1.13
N VAL A 76 4.71 -7.66 1.10
CA VAL A 76 5.46 -6.52 0.55
C VAL A 76 6.70 -6.15 1.38
N ILE A 77 6.70 -6.49 2.67
CA ILE A 77 7.84 -6.31 3.57
C ILE A 77 8.82 -7.47 3.38
N ARG A 78 8.34 -8.72 3.36
CA ARG A 78 9.18 -9.92 3.18
C ARG A 78 9.93 -9.92 1.86
N GLN A 79 9.29 -9.45 0.79
CA GLN A 79 9.90 -9.30 -0.53
C GLN A 79 10.67 -7.98 -0.71
N GLU A 80 10.83 -7.19 0.38
CA GLU A 80 11.61 -5.96 0.41
C GLU A 80 11.13 -4.87 -0.58
N TYR A 81 9.84 -4.85 -0.93
CA TYR A 81 9.27 -3.75 -1.71
C TYR A 81 9.18 -2.44 -0.92
N ILE A 82 9.13 -2.56 0.41
CA ILE A 82 9.19 -1.45 1.36
C ILE A 82 10.06 -1.84 2.55
N HIS A 83 10.64 -0.84 3.21
CA HIS A 83 11.36 -1.02 4.46
C HIS A 83 10.58 -0.37 5.60
N ILE A 84 10.37 -1.12 6.68
CA ILE A 84 9.83 -0.61 7.94
C ILE A 84 11.00 -0.27 8.86
N HIS A 85 10.99 0.95 9.42
CA HIS A 85 11.96 1.43 10.41
C HIS A 85 11.52 1.07 11.83
#